data_AF-A0A972SP30-F1
#
_entry.id   AF-A0A972SP30-F1
#
_cell.length_a   1.000
_cell.length_b   1.000
_cell.length_c   1.000
_cell.angle_alpha   90.00
_cell.angle_beta   90.00
_cell.angle_gamma   90.00
#
_symmetry.space_group_name_H-M   'P 1'
#
loop_
_entity.id
_entity.type
_entity.pdbx_description
1 polymer ?
#
loop_
_entity_poly.entity_id
_entity_poly.type
_entity_poly.pdbx_seq_one_letter_code
_entity_poly.pdbx_strand_id
1 'polypeptide(L)'
;MISRQIQQSGEPAISQPARKATRKPTNVSLPTDLLDRAKQLDVNISRASERGLREEVHEAEARAWAAQHADFIAELNARIEHDGLPLDEHRMF
;
A
#
# COMPACT_ATOMS: atom_id res chain seq x y z
N MET A 1 20.10 0.63 38.41
CA MET A 1 20.64 0.84 37.05
C MET A 1 19.71 0.14 36.07
N ILE A 2 18.63 0.83 35.66
CA ILE A 2 17.59 0.24 34.81
C ILE A 2 17.95 0.55 33.36
N SER A 3 18.63 -0.39 32.71
CA SER A 3 18.80 -0.40 31.26
C SER A 3 17.46 -0.72 30.61
N ARG A 4 16.72 0.30 30.16
CA ARG A 4 15.51 0.13 29.37
C ARG A 4 15.89 -0.01 27.89
N GLN A 5 15.87 -1.27 27.47
CA GLN A 5 15.54 -1.76 26.14
C GLN A 5 14.79 -0.72 25.28
N ILE A 6 15.46 -0.12 24.30
CA ILE A 6 14.79 0.61 23.20
C ILE A 6 14.48 -0.44 22.15
N GLN A 7 13.23 -0.88 22.17
CA GLN A 7 12.67 -1.88 21.27
C GLN A 7 12.32 -1.21 19.93
N GLN A 8 12.95 -1.70 18.86
CA GLN A 8 12.41 -1.82 17.50
C GLN A 8 11.80 -0.55 16.88
N SER A 9 12.65 0.32 16.36
CA SER A 9 12.27 1.27 15.31
C SER A 9 11.93 0.49 14.04
N GLY A 10 10.69 0.63 13.56
CA GLY A 10 10.24 0.04 12.31
C GLY A 10 11.14 0.48 11.14
N GLU A 11 11.84 -0.48 10.56
CA GLU A 11 12.55 -0.29 9.30
C GLU A 11 11.51 0.02 8.20
N PRO A 12 11.62 1.13 7.46
CA PRO A 12 10.84 1.29 6.24
C PRO A 12 11.31 0.21 5.28
N ALA A 13 10.40 -0.68 4.87
CA ALA A 13 10.67 -1.75 3.93
C ALA A 13 11.19 -1.15 2.61
N ILE A 14 12.52 -1.05 2.49
CA ILE A 14 13.19 -0.69 1.25
C ILE A 14 12.78 -1.76 0.24
N SER A 15 12.09 -1.32 -0.81
CA SER A 15 11.52 -2.17 -1.85
C SER A 15 12.58 -3.13 -2.40
N GLN A 16 12.52 -4.39 -1.96
CA GLN A 16 13.38 -5.45 -2.49
C GLN A 16 13.15 -5.55 -4.00
N PRO A 17 14.19 -5.69 -4.83
CA PRO A 17 14.00 -5.93 -6.25
C PRO A 17 13.14 -7.16 -6.41
N ALA A 18 12.05 -7.03 -7.17
CA ALA A 18 10.99 -8.02 -7.28
C ALA A 18 11.58 -9.41 -7.59
N ARG A 19 11.70 -10.26 -6.55
CA ARG A 19 11.94 -11.69 -6.73
C ARG A 19 10.87 -12.18 -7.69
N LYS A 20 11.25 -12.93 -8.74
CA LYS A 20 10.31 -13.53 -9.69
C LYS A 20 9.22 -14.24 -8.89
N ALA A 21 8.06 -13.60 -8.80
CA ALA A 21 6.98 -14.09 -7.95
C ALA A 21 6.53 -15.43 -8.50
N THR A 22 6.54 -16.46 -7.65
CA THR A 22 6.00 -17.77 -7.98
C THR A 22 4.51 -17.61 -8.24
N ARG A 23 4.11 -17.70 -9.51
CA ARG A 23 2.71 -17.54 -9.90
C ARG A 23 1.96 -18.81 -9.55
N LYS A 24 0.93 -18.68 -8.72
CA LYS A 24 -0.02 -19.76 -8.48
C LYS A 24 -1.17 -19.62 -9.49
N PRO A 25 -1.49 -20.65 -10.28
CA PRO A 25 -2.67 -20.63 -11.12
C PRO A 25 -3.92 -20.62 -10.21
N THR A 26 -4.78 -19.63 -10.41
CA THR A 26 -6.05 -19.48 -9.71
C THR A 26 -7.16 -19.51 -10.74
N ASN A 27 -8.15 -20.40 -10.56
CA ASN A 27 -9.33 -20.46 -11.42
C ASN A 27 -10.36 -19.43 -10.93
N VAL A 28 -10.88 -18.60 -11.83
CA VAL A 28 -11.81 -17.51 -11.53
C VAL A 28 -13.02 -17.60 -12.46
N SER A 29 -14.22 -17.42 -11.90
CA SER A 29 -15.46 -17.37 -12.67
C SER A 29 -15.78 -15.92 -13.02
N LEU A 30 -15.93 -15.62 -14.31
CA LEU A 30 -16.25 -14.29 -14.82
C LEU A 30 -17.45 -14.37 -15.80
N PRO A 31 -18.20 -13.26 -16.00
CA PRO A 31 -19.31 -13.22 -16.94
C PRO A 31 -18.87 -13.60 -18.36
N THR A 32 -19.64 -14.47 -19.02
CA THR A 32 -19.32 -14.99 -20.35
C THR A 32 -19.25 -13.89 -21.40
N ASP A 33 -20.17 -12.92 -21.36
CA ASP A 33 -20.20 -11.79 -22.29
C ASP A 33 -18.92 -10.96 -22.24
N LEU A 34 -18.35 -10.81 -21.04
CA LEU A 34 -17.08 -10.08 -20.84
C LEU A 34 -15.90 -10.87 -21.40
N LEU A 35 -15.89 -12.20 -21.20
CA LEU A 35 -14.84 -13.07 -21.73
C LEU A 35 -14.84 -13.10 -23.26
N ASP A 36 -16.02 -13.17 -23.88
CA ASP A 36 -16.14 -13.16 -25.33
C ASP A 36 -15.72 -11.82 -25.93
N ARG A 37 -16.11 -10.71 -25.30
CA ARG A 37 -15.64 -9.38 -25.69
C ARG A 37 -14.13 -9.22 -25.51
N ALA A 38 -13.58 -9.73 -24.41
CA ALA A 38 -12.14 -9.70 -24.16
C ALA A 38 -11.36 -10.49 -25.24
N LYS A 39 -11.86 -11.67 -25.64
CA LYS A 39 -11.27 -12.45 -26.73
C LYS A 39 -11.34 -11.73 -28.08
N GLN A 40 -12.47 -11.11 -28.40
CA GLN A 40 -12.62 -10.34 -29.64
C GLN A 40 -11.65 -9.15 -29.73
N LEU A 41 -11.29 -8.59 -28.58
CA LEU A 41 -10.38 -7.45 -28.46
C LEU A 41 -8.92 -7.86 -28.18
N ASP A 42 -8.59 -9.15 -28.23
CA ASP A 42 -7.26 -9.70 -27.93
C ASP A 42 -6.74 -9.31 -26.53
N VAL A 43 -7.65 -9.14 -25.56
CA VAL A 43 -7.30 -8.75 -24.19
C VAL A 43 -6.76 -9.97 -23.43
N ASN A 44 -5.56 -9.83 -22.87
CA ASN A 44 -4.99 -10.84 -21.99
C ASN A 44 -5.69 -10.82 -20.62
N ILE A 45 -6.67 -11.72 -20.45
CA ILE A 45 -7.51 -11.82 -19.23
C ILE A 45 -6.65 -11.99 -17.98
N SER A 46 -5.62 -12.85 -18.02
CA SER A 46 -4.76 -13.08 -16.85
C SER A 46 -4.04 -11.81 -16.39
N ARG A 47 -3.50 -11.02 -17.33
CA ARG A 47 -2.87 -9.72 -17.01
C ARG A 47 -3.88 -8.68 -16.54
N ALA A 48 -5.07 -8.65 -17.14
CA ALA A 48 -6.13 -7.73 -16.74
C ALA A 48 -6.60 -8.02 -15.30
N SER A 49 -6.84 -9.29 -14.98
CA SER A 49 -7.19 -9.73 -13.62
C SER A 49 -6.08 -9.43 -12.61
N GLU A 50 -4.82 -9.68 -12.96
CA GLU A 50 -3.68 -9.37 -12.09
C GLU A 50 -3.59 -7.87 -11.77
N ARG A 51 -3.84 -7.01 -12.77
CA ARG A 51 -3.88 -5.55 -12.56
C ARG A 51 -4.99 -5.14 -11.61
N GLY A 52 -6.23 -5.56 -11.87
CA GLY A 52 -7.37 -5.20 -11.02
C GLY A 52 -7.22 -5.72 -9.60
N LEU A 53 -6.71 -6.95 -9.43
CA LEU A 53 -6.46 -7.52 -8.11
C LEU A 53 -5.39 -6.76 -7.34
N ARG A 54 -4.31 -6.33 -8.02
CA ARG A 54 -3.25 -5.52 -7.39
C ARG A 54 -3.79 -4.17 -6.92
N GLU A 55 -4.59 -3.52 -7.74
CA GLU A 55 -5.21 -2.23 -7.42
C GLU A 55 -6.12 -2.37 -6.18
N GLU A 56 -7.02 -3.36 -6.16
CA GLU A 56 -7.92 -3.61 -5.02
C GLU A 56 -7.16 -3.99 -3.74
N VAL A 57 -6.13 -4.85 -3.83
CA VAL A 57 -5.30 -5.21 -2.67
C VAL A 57 -4.59 -3.98 -2.12
N HIS A 58 -4.01 -3.14 -2.98
CA HIS A 58 -3.33 -1.94 -2.55
C HIS A 58 -4.28 -0.97 -1.84
N GLU A 59 -5.49 -0.78 -2.36
CA GLU A 59 -6.50 0.04 -1.68
C GLU A 59 -6.91 -0.55 -0.34
N ALA A 60 -7.11 -1.87 -0.26
CA ALA A 60 -7.46 -2.54 0.99
C ALA A 60 -6.34 -2.40 2.05
N GLU A 61 -5.09 -2.56 1.64
CA GLU A 61 -3.92 -2.35 2.49
C GLU A 61 -3.82 -0.88 2.96
N ALA A 62 -4.03 0.08 2.06
CA ALA A 62 -4.04 1.50 2.40
C ALA A 62 -5.16 1.85 3.39
N ARG A 63 -6.37 1.32 3.19
CA ARG A 63 -7.50 1.47 4.13
C ARG A 63 -7.17 0.88 5.50
N ALA A 64 -6.60 -0.32 5.54
CA ALA A 64 -6.21 -0.97 6.79
C ALA A 64 -5.10 -0.19 7.52
N TRP A 65 -4.11 0.30 6.78
CA TRP A 65 -3.02 1.11 7.34
C TRP A 65 -3.55 2.43 7.89
N ALA A 66 -4.41 3.13 7.16
CA ALA A 66 -5.00 4.38 7.59
C ALA A 66 -5.83 4.21 8.87
N ALA A 67 -6.62 3.14 8.96
CA ALA A 67 -7.38 2.82 10.17
C ALA A 67 -6.47 2.54 11.38
N GLN A 68 -5.35 1.85 11.18
CA GLN A 68 -4.39 1.56 12.25
C GLN A 68 -3.61 2.78 12.73
N HIS A 69 -3.36 3.76 11.84
CA HIS A 69 -2.51 4.91 12.13
C HIS A 69 -3.31 6.21 12.29
N ALA A 70 -4.65 6.16 12.27
CA ALA A 70 -5.52 7.32 12.35
C ALA A 70 -5.24 8.17 13.60
N ASP A 71 -5.12 7.53 14.77
CA ASP A 71 -4.87 8.23 16.04
C ASP A 71 -3.49 8.90 16.05
N PHE A 72 -2.46 8.18 15.59
CA PHE A 72 -1.10 8.72 15.49
C PHE A 72 -1.04 9.93 14.54
N ILE A 73 -1.71 9.84 13.38
CA ILE A 73 -1.80 10.95 12.43
C ILE A 73 -2.55 12.13 13.05
N ALA A 74 -3.64 11.89 13.77
CA ALA A 74 -4.41 12.94 14.43
C ALA A 74 -3.58 13.66 15.51
N GLU A 75 -2.87 12.92 16.36
CA GLU A 75 -1.97 13.49 17.37
C GLU A 75 -0.85 14.31 16.72
N LEU A 76 -0.23 13.77 15.67
CA LEU A 76 0.84 14.46 14.94
C LEU A 76 0.32 15.75 14.28
N ASN A 77 -0.86 15.70 13.65
CA ASN A 77 -1.49 16.86 13.03
C ASN A 77 -1.79 17.94 14.09
N ALA A 78 -2.39 17.57 15.22
CA ALA A 78 -2.67 18.50 16.31
C ALA A 78 -1.39 19.14 16.84
N ARG A 79 -0.29 18.38 16.92
CA ARG A 79 1.01 18.90 17.30
C ARG A 79 1.58 19.88 16.28
N ILE A 80 1.48 19.58 14.98
CA ILE A 80 1.92 20.49 13.91
C ILE A 80 1.09 21.77 13.90
N GLU A 81 -0.23 21.69 14.15
CA GLU A 81 -1.09 22.87 14.25
C GLU A 81 -0.71 23.76 15.44
N HIS A 82 -0.31 23.17 16.57
CA HIS A 82 0.10 23.90 17.76
C HIS A 82 1.55 24.43 17.69
N ASP A 83 2.50 23.56 17.34
CA ASP A 83 3.95 23.84 17.40
C ASP A 83 4.49 24.41 16.06
N GLY A 84 3.72 24.33 14.98
CA GLY A 84 4.21 24.57 13.63
C GLY A 84 4.98 23.38 13.06
N LEU A 85 5.51 23.51 11.84
CA LEU A 85 6.31 22.47 11.22
C LEU A 85 7.70 22.41 11.89
N PRO A 86 8.15 21.25 12.42
CA PRO A 86 9.39 21.15 13.19
C PRO A 86 10.66 21.59 12.46
N LEU A 87 10.64 21.63 11.13
CA LEU A 87 11.78 21.96 10.28
C LEU A 87 11.53 23.22 9.42
N ASP A 88 10.47 23.98 9.71
CA ASP A 88 10.16 25.20 8.95
C ASP A 88 11.29 26.22 9.04
N GLU A 89 11.97 26.26 10.19
CA GLU A 89 13.11 27.14 10.50
C GLU A 89 14.35 26.90 9.61
N HIS A 90 14.41 25.75 8.91
CA HIS A 90 15.55 25.34 8.09
C HIS A 90 15.22 25.26 6.60
N ARG A 91 14.05 25.76 6.19
CA ARG A 91 13.61 25.73 4.79
C ARG A 91 14.38 26.79 3.97
N MET A 92 15.39 26.37 3.19
CA MET A 92 16.01 27.22 2.16
C MET A 92 15.12 27.30 0.91
N PHE A 93 15.02 28.50 0.33
CA PHE A 93 14.31 28.83 -0.90
C PHE A 93 15.26 28.90 -2.10
#